data_AF-A0A812S2X6-F1
#
_entry.id   AF-A0A812S2X6-F1
#
_cell.length_a   1.000
_cell.length_b   1.000
_cell.length_c   1.000
_cell.angle_alpha   90.00
_cell.angle_beta   90.00
_cell.angle_gamma   90.00
#
_symmetry.space_group_name_H-M   'P 1'
#
loop_
_entity.id
_entity.type
_entity.pdbx_description
1 polymer ?
#
loop_
_entity_poly.entity_id
_entity_poly.type
_entity_poly.pdbx_seq_one_letter_code
_entity_poly.pdbx_strand_id
1 'polypeptide(L)'
;MSELKGVIGDATKEAMKARDKERLAVLRMVNSELKRVEVDERRELTDADVLNILNKMLKQRQDSLKQFTDAGRDDLAEQEAFEIGVVQVFLPAQLSDQDLAALVDKVVTESGASGMQDMGKVMAAATLLRAAAITNSAPILVCNEEHRFLVAQQCREIDQQWGQLILEPEGRSSAPAIALAAWAAVAQDPDAVLLVLPSDHLVGNLELFAEAVQQAAKGAQKGGLVTFGVTPQRAETGYGYIQIADPEAGLQAVTSFVEKPSAELAQEYLDAGNFLWNSGMFVLGAQTYLDELAEFQPEMTDCTQQAMADAQSDMDFLRPGPSFLKSPADSIDYAVMEKTSRAQVLPVHFTWNDIGSWSAIWDESDRDGDGNHLEGDVVAVNTHNSYVRAGERLVGIIGVDNLVVVETTDAVLVADRDQVQDVKQIVQRLSETKRSEHLYHREVFRPWGSYEGIAEGDRYQVKCIRVEPGATLSLQMHHHRSEHWIVVQGTARVTREDEVFTLGENESTYIPRGAKHRLENPGRLPLELIEVQVGPYLGEDDIERFEDVYGR
;
A
#
# COMPACT_ATOMS: atom_id res chain seq x y z
N MET A 1 -17.21 -17.60 -22.86
CA MET A 1 -16.58 -17.00 -24.06
C MET A 1 -15.82 -15.73 -23.71
N SER A 2 -14.52 -15.72 -23.98
CA SER A 2 -13.60 -14.58 -23.86
C SER A 2 -13.92 -13.45 -24.85
N GLU A 3 -13.98 -12.20 -24.36
CA GLU A 3 -14.10 -10.99 -25.18
C GLU A 3 -12.80 -10.71 -25.93
N LEU A 4 -11.65 -10.93 -25.28
CA LEU A 4 -10.32 -10.73 -25.84
C LEU A 4 -10.06 -11.66 -27.05
N LYS A 5 -10.55 -12.90 -27.01
CA LYS A 5 -10.55 -13.81 -28.15
C LYS A 5 -11.38 -13.26 -29.32
N GLY A 6 -12.48 -12.58 -29.02
CA GLY A 6 -13.27 -11.83 -30.01
C GLY A 6 -12.46 -10.72 -30.67
N VAL A 7 -11.77 -9.91 -29.87
CA VAL A 7 -10.89 -8.82 -30.33
C VAL A 7 -9.77 -9.34 -31.24
N ILE A 8 -9.10 -10.43 -30.86
CA ILE A 8 -8.04 -11.07 -31.68
C ILE A 8 -8.64 -11.62 -32.99
N GLY A 9 -9.84 -12.20 -32.91
CA GLY A 9 -10.58 -12.69 -34.07
C GLY A 9 -10.93 -11.58 -35.05
N ASP A 10 -11.31 -10.41 -34.57
CA ASP A 10 -11.63 -9.24 -35.40
C ASP A 10 -10.36 -8.60 -35.99
N ALA A 11 -9.28 -8.46 -35.21
CA ALA A 11 -7.98 -8.03 -35.71
C ALA A 11 -7.46 -8.95 -36.84
N THR A 12 -7.75 -10.26 -36.77
CA THR A 12 -7.41 -11.22 -37.83
C THR A 12 -8.18 -10.92 -39.12
N LYS A 13 -9.47 -10.61 -39.02
CA LYS A 13 -10.30 -10.22 -40.19
C LYS A 13 -9.83 -8.89 -40.78
N GLU A 14 -9.41 -7.95 -39.94
CA GLU A 14 -8.87 -6.66 -40.37
C GLU A 14 -7.56 -6.83 -41.13
N ALA A 15 -6.60 -7.61 -40.61
CA ALA A 15 -5.35 -7.92 -41.31
C ALA A 15 -5.60 -8.60 -42.66
N MET A 16 -6.61 -9.49 -42.75
CA MET A 16 -7.04 -10.09 -44.02
C MET A 16 -7.57 -9.05 -45.02
N LYS A 17 -8.40 -8.10 -44.58
CA LYS A 17 -8.94 -7.02 -45.42
C LYS A 17 -7.85 -6.06 -45.90
N ALA A 18 -6.91 -5.74 -45.00
CA ALA A 18 -5.78 -4.86 -45.28
C ALA A 18 -4.69 -5.51 -46.16
N ARG A 19 -4.75 -6.84 -46.37
CA ARG A 19 -3.70 -7.63 -47.05
C ARG A 19 -2.33 -7.53 -46.36
N ASP A 20 -2.33 -7.30 -45.05
CA ASP A 20 -1.14 -7.28 -44.20
C ASP A 20 -0.73 -8.73 -43.90
N LYS A 21 0.20 -9.26 -44.70
CA LYS A 21 0.59 -10.67 -44.66
C LYS A 21 1.38 -11.02 -43.41
N GLU A 22 2.21 -10.09 -42.92
CA GLU A 22 3.08 -10.29 -41.77
C GLU A 22 2.26 -10.29 -40.49
N ARG A 23 1.42 -9.27 -40.26
CA ARG A 23 0.50 -9.24 -39.11
C ARG A 23 -0.48 -10.41 -39.11
N LEU A 24 -0.99 -10.79 -40.28
CA LEU A 24 -1.90 -11.93 -40.41
C LEU A 24 -1.25 -13.27 -40.02
N ALA A 25 0.04 -13.45 -40.30
CA ALA A 25 0.76 -14.66 -39.91
C ALA A 25 0.83 -14.79 -38.38
N VAL A 26 1.18 -13.71 -37.69
CA VAL A 26 1.26 -13.66 -36.22
C VAL A 26 -0.11 -13.92 -35.57
N LEU A 27 -1.16 -13.24 -36.05
CA LEU A 27 -2.52 -13.40 -35.51
C LEU A 27 -3.07 -14.82 -35.71
N ARG A 28 -2.72 -15.49 -36.82
CA ARG A 28 -3.10 -16.90 -37.06
C ARG A 28 -2.41 -17.85 -36.11
N MET A 29 -1.14 -17.60 -35.82
CA MET A 29 -0.39 -18.38 -34.85
C MET A 29 -0.97 -18.18 -33.44
N VAL A 30 -1.27 -16.94 -33.02
CA VAL A 30 -1.97 -16.67 -31.75
C VAL A 30 -3.28 -17.44 -31.65
N ASN A 31 -4.16 -17.32 -32.66
CA ASN A 31 -5.43 -18.07 -32.68
C ASN A 31 -5.24 -19.59 -32.65
N SER A 32 -4.16 -20.10 -33.25
CA SER A 32 -3.86 -21.54 -33.26
C SER A 32 -3.42 -22.01 -31.87
N GLU A 33 -2.65 -21.20 -31.16
CA GLU A 33 -2.23 -21.47 -29.79
C GLU A 33 -3.42 -21.47 -28.82
N LEU A 34 -4.27 -20.44 -28.89
CA LEU A 34 -5.50 -20.37 -28.09
C LEU A 34 -6.38 -21.59 -28.33
N LYS A 35 -6.57 -21.97 -29.60
CA LYS A 35 -7.37 -23.15 -29.95
C LYS A 35 -6.73 -24.47 -29.49
N ARG A 36 -5.39 -24.57 -29.50
CA ARG A 36 -4.68 -25.74 -28.99
C ARG A 36 -4.98 -25.94 -27.50
N VAL A 37 -4.86 -24.87 -26.71
CA VAL A 37 -5.13 -24.92 -25.27
C VAL A 37 -6.59 -25.27 -24.97
N GLU A 38 -7.56 -24.73 -25.71
CA GLU A 38 -8.98 -25.14 -25.56
C GLU A 38 -9.22 -26.63 -25.78
N VAL A 39 -8.53 -27.21 -26.77
CA VAL A 39 -8.63 -28.64 -27.09
C VAL A 39 -7.99 -29.49 -26.00
N ASP A 40 -6.82 -29.07 -25.52
CA ASP A 40 -6.07 -29.78 -24.48
C ASP A 40 -6.82 -29.77 -23.14
N GLU A 41 -7.39 -28.62 -22.76
CA GLU A 41 -8.09 -28.43 -21.49
C GLU A 41 -9.58 -28.77 -21.53
N ARG A 42 -10.14 -29.02 -22.73
CA ARG A 42 -11.56 -29.35 -22.97
C ARG A 42 -12.55 -28.35 -22.38
N ARG A 43 -12.20 -27.07 -22.38
CA ARG A 43 -13.03 -25.95 -21.91
C ARG A 43 -12.84 -24.72 -22.80
N GLU A 44 -13.77 -23.77 -22.74
CA GLU A 44 -13.57 -22.45 -23.32
C GLU A 44 -12.57 -21.63 -22.49
N LEU A 45 -11.78 -20.79 -23.15
CA LEU A 45 -10.90 -19.84 -22.48
C LEU A 45 -11.67 -18.63 -21.95
N THR A 46 -11.30 -18.19 -20.76
CA THR A 46 -11.61 -16.87 -20.19
C THR A 46 -10.59 -15.83 -20.67
N ASP A 47 -10.86 -14.54 -20.46
CA ASP A 47 -9.90 -13.49 -20.82
C ASP A 47 -8.58 -13.62 -20.04
N ALA A 48 -8.64 -14.07 -18.78
CA ALA A 48 -7.45 -14.36 -17.98
C ALA A 48 -6.61 -15.48 -18.61
N ASP A 49 -7.25 -16.54 -19.13
CA ASP A 49 -6.53 -17.62 -19.83
C ASP A 49 -5.89 -17.14 -21.13
N VAL A 50 -6.60 -16.31 -21.90
CA VAL A 50 -6.07 -15.71 -23.14
C VAL A 50 -4.86 -14.83 -22.82
N LEU A 51 -4.94 -13.97 -21.81
CA LEU A 51 -3.83 -13.13 -21.36
C LEU A 51 -2.62 -13.97 -20.91
N ASN A 52 -2.84 -15.05 -20.16
CA ASN A 52 -1.77 -15.96 -19.74
C ASN A 52 -1.06 -16.59 -20.94
N ILE A 53 -1.81 -17.01 -21.96
CA ILE A 53 -1.25 -17.58 -23.20
C ILE A 53 -0.46 -16.52 -23.97
N LEU A 54 -0.99 -15.30 -24.13
CA LEU A 54 -0.31 -14.20 -24.81
C LEU A 54 0.99 -13.80 -24.11
N ASN A 55 0.97 -13.68 -22.77
CA ASN A 55 2.17 -13.40 -21.97
C ASN A 55 3.25 -14.48 -22.14
N LYS A 56 2.85 -15.75 -22.16
CA LYS A 56 3.77 -16.87 -22.41
C LYS A 56 4.37 -16.80 -23.82
N MET A 57 3.56 -16.48 -24.82
CA MET A 57 4.02 -16.29 -26.21
C MET A 57 4.96 -15.09 -26.36
N LEU A 58 4.72 -14.00 -25.62
CA LEU A 58 5.55 -12.80 -25.63
C LEU A 58 6.91 -13.07 -25.00
N LYS A 59 6.93 -13.73 -23.83
CA LYS A 59 8.17 -14.14 -23.16
C LYS A 59 9.05 -15.03 -24.03
N GLN A 60 8.47 -16.04 -24.68
CA GLN A 60 9.21 -16.92 -25.60
C GLN A 60 9.88 -16.15 -26.75
N ARG A 61 9.22 -15.11 -27.25
CA ARG A 61 9.75 -14.25 -28.32
C ARG A 61 10.81 -13.29 -27.82
N GLN A 62 10.64 -12.70 -26.64
CA GLN A 62 11.66 -11.86 -26.00
C GLN A 62 12.94 -12.65 -25.72
N ASP A 63 12.80 -13.89 -25.22
CA ASP A 63 13.93 -14.80 -25.02
C ASP A 63 14.63 -15.11 -26.36
N SER A 64 13.86 -15.32 -27.43
CA SER A 64 14.39 -15.59 -28.79
C SER A 64 15.04 -14.35 -29.42
N LEU A 65 14.44 -13.17 -29.25
CA LEU A 65 14.97 -11.87 -29.68
C LEU A 65 16.34 -11.63 -29.08
N LYS A 66 16.50 -11.85 -27.77
CA LYS A 66 17.78 -11.72 -27.07
C LYS A 66 18.81 -12.70 -27.65
N GLN A 67 18.45 -13.98 -27.80
CA GLN A 67 19.34 -14.98 -28.38
C GLN A 67 19.79 -14.66 -29.82
N PHE A 68 18.88 -14.16 -30.67
CA PHE A 68 19.22 -13.78 -32.04
C PHE A 68 20.07 -12.51 -32.10
N THR A 69 19.80 -11.54 -31.23
CA THR A 69 20.62 -10.33 -31.09
C THR A 69 22.04 -10.68 -30.66
N ASP A 70 22.19 -11.51 -29.63
CA ASP A 70 23.49 -11.96 -29.11
C ASP A 70 24.26 -12.81 -30.15
N ALA A 71 23.54 -13.50 -31.04
CA ALA A 71 24.11 -14.30 -32.13
C ALA A 71 24.38 -13.51 -33.42
N GLY A 72 24.12 -12.20 -33.46
CA GLY A 72 24.27 -11.36 -34.67
C GLY A 72 23.35 -11.76 -35.83
N ARG A 73 22.16 -12.29 -35.50
CA ARG A 73 21.13 -12.72 -36.45
C ARG A 73 20.04 -11.66 -36.56
N ASP A 74 20.41 -10.51 -37.08
CA ASP A 74 19.55 -9.32 -37.17
C ASP A 74 18.24 -9.59 -37.93
N ASP A 75 18.28 -10.48 -38.94
CA ASP A 75 17.11 -10.92 -39.71
C ASP A 75 16.03 -11.60 -38.85
N LEU A 76 16.46 -12.43 -37.90
CA LEU A 76 15.57 -13.14 -36.99
C LEU A 76 15.17 -12.26 -35.80
N ALA A 77 16.08 -11.40 -35.33
CA ALA A 77 15.79 -10.44 -34.27
C ALA A 77 14.71 -9.43 -34.70
N GLU A 78 14.80 -8.88 -35.92
CA GLU A 78 13.77 -7.99 -36.46
C GLU A 78 12.40 -8.69 -36.59
N GLN A 79 12.40 -9.97 -36.98
CA GLN A 79 11.18 -10.77 -37.03
C GLN A 79 10.57 -10.95 -35.63
N GLU A 80 11.35 -11.35 -34.63
CA GLU A 80 10.86 -11.51 -33.26
C GLU A 80 10.34 -10.18 -32.67
N ALA A 81 11.04 -9.06 -32.92
CA ALA A 81 10.61 -7.74 -32.48
C ALA A 81 9.26 -7.32 -33.10
N PHE A 82 9.05 -7.61 -34.38
CA PHE A 82 7.77 -7.38 -35.05
C PHE A 82 6.65 -8.24 -34.44
N GLU A 83 6.90 -9.53 -34.20
CA GLU A 83 5.91 -10.43 -33.61
C GLU A 83 5.53 -10.02 -32.18
N ILE A 84 6.51 -9.59 -31.37
CA ILE A 84 6.29 -9.02 -30.04
C ILE A 84 5.34 -7.82 -30.14
N GLY A 85 5.63 -6.87 -31.03
CA GLY A 85 4.80 -5.69 -31.21
C GLY A 85 3.35 -6.00 -31.60
N VAL A 86 3.12 -7.05 -32.41
CA VAL A 86 1.76 -7.48 -32.79
C VAL A 86 1.02 -8.13 -31.61
N VAL A 87 1.70 -8.93 -30.80
CA VAL A 87 1.10 -9.61 -29.63
C VAL A 87 0.82 -8.62 -28.49
N GLN A 88 1.72 -7.66 -28.27
CA GLN A 88 1.66 -6.69 -27.17
C GLN A 88 0.45 -5.76 -27.25
N VAL A 89 -0.09 -5.52 -28.46
CA VAL A 89 -1.33 -4.73 -28.68
C VAL A 89 -2.55 -5.34 -27.98
N PHE A 90 -2.53 -6.64 -27.67
CA PHE A 90 -3.63 -7.34 -26.99
C PHE A 90 -3.39 -7.53 -25.50
N LEU A 91 -2.26 -7.06 -24.96
CA LEU A 91 -1.98 -7.06 -23.53
C LEU A 91 -2.36 -5.71 -22.93
N PRO A 92 -2.78 -5.67 -21.65
CA PRO A 92 -2.85 -4.43 -20.89
C PRO A 92 -1.49 -3.73 -20.94
N ALA A 93 -1.48 -2.39 -21.04
CA ALA A 93 -0.25 -1.63 -21.01
C ALA A 93 0.48 -1.91 -19.68
N GLN A 94 1.70 -2.44 -19.74
CA GLN A 94 2.60 -2.45 -18.60
C GLN A 94 3.11 -1.03 -18.39
N LEU A 95 2.99 -0.52 -17.17
CA LEU A 95 3.48 0.81 -16.82
C LEU A 95 5.00 0.82 -16.88
N SER A 96 5.59 1.76 -17.62
CA SER A 96 7.03 2.03 -17.51
C SER A 96 7.34 2.77 -16.20
N ASP A 97 8.61 2.82 -15.79
CA ASP A 97 9.04 3.64 -14.62
C ASP A 97 8.61 5.12 -14.77
N GLN A 98 8.59 5.64 -15.99
CA GLN A 98 8.13 7.00 -16.28
C GLN A 98 6.60 7.13 -16.14
N ASP A 99 5.85 6.12 -16.55
CA ASP A 99 4.39 6.11 -16.39
C ASP A 99 3.98 5.91 -14.93
N LEU A 100 4.76 5.12 -14.15
CA LEU A 100 4.57 4.99 -12.71
C LEU A 100 4.93 6.28 -11.98
N ALA A 101 6.04 6.93 -12.32
CA ALA A 101 6.38 8.25 -11.79
C ALA A 101 5.30 9.28 -12.13
N ALA A 102 4.80 9.28 -13.37
CA ALA A 102 3.69 10.13 -13.78
C ALA A 102 2.38 9.79 -13.06
N LEU A 103 2.13 8.51 -12.76
CA LEU A 103 0.99 8.08 -11.95
C LEU A 103 1.15 8.48 -10.48
N VAL A 104 2.35 8.36 -9.90
CA VAL A 104 2.65 8.82 -8.54
C VAL A 104 2.53 10.35 -8.47
N ASP A 105 3.04 11.08 -9.46
CA ASP A 105 2.85 12.54 -9.59
C ASP A 105 1.36 12.90 -9.75
N LYS A 106 0.63 12.10 -10.53
CA LYS A 106 -0.82 12.24 -10.69
C LYS A 106 -1.54 11.95 -9.38
N VAL A 107 -1.14 10.94 -8.61
CA VAL A 107 -1.66 10.62 -7.28
C VAL A 107 -1.37 11.75 -6.32
N VAL A 108 -0.15 12.30 -6.31
CA VAL A 108 0.22 13.48 -5.51
C VAL A 108 -0.69 14.66 -5.89
N THR A 109 -0.94 14.87 -7.18
CA THR A 109 -1.79 15.95 -7.69
C THR A 109 -3.28 15.76 -7.36
N GLU A 110 -3.82 14.54 -7.52
CA GLU A 110 -5.24 14.21 -7.36
C GLU A 110 -5.64 14.01 -5.89
N SER A 111 -4.73 13.48 -5.06
CA SER A 111 -4.91 13.39 -3.61
C SER A 111 -4.80 14.74 -2.90
N GLY A 112 -4.32 15.78 -3.61
CA GLY A 112 -4.02 17.07 -3.01
C GLY A 112 -2.84 17.04 -2.04
N ALA A 113 -1.99 16.01 -2.12
CA ALA A 113 -0.82 15.85 -1.28
C ALA A 113 0.09 17.07 -1.42
N SER A 114 0.21 17.82 -0.33
CA SER A 114 0.93 19.11 -0.31
C SER A 114 2.22 19.06 0.50
N GLY A 115 2.53 17.90 1.08
CA GLY A 115 3.81 17.64 1.73
C GLY A 115 3.93 16.19 2.24
N MET A 116 5.08 15.84 2.82
CA MET A 116 5.40 14.48 3.28
C MET A 116 4.47 13.91 4.38
N GLN A 117 3.51 14.68 4.91
CA GLN A 117 2.45 14.14 5.78
C GLN A 117 1.49 13.22 5.03
N ASP A 118 1.40 13.39 3.71
CA ASP A 118 0.65 12.53 2.82
C ASP A 118 1.50 11.37 2.26
N MET A 119 2.77 11.24 2.68
CA MET A 119 3.70 10.22 2.19
C MET A 119 3.15 8.82 2.38
N GLY A 120 2.52 8.51 3.52
CA GLY A 120 1.88 7.21 3.73
C GLY A 120 0.78 6.92 2.69
N LYS A 121 0.05 7.94 2.24
CA LYS A 121 -0.97 7.81 1.19
C LYS A 121 -0.33 7.55 -0.17
N VAL A 122 0.70 8.33 -0.51
CA VAL A 122 1.43 8.24 -1.77
C VAL A 122 2.17 6.90 -1.89
N MET A 123 2.80 6.42 -0.81
CA MET A 123 3.56 5.17 -0.79
C MET A 123 2.68 3.94 -0.91
N ALA A 124 1.52 3.93 -0.22
CA ALA A 124 0.55 2.85 -0.38
C ALA A 124 0.03 2.79 -1.83
N ALA A 125 -0.34 3.93 -2.41
CA ALA A 125 -0.77 4.03 -3.80
C ALA A 125 0.33 3.60 -4.79
N ALA A 126 1.57 4.06 -4.59
CA ALA A 126 2.72 3.67 -5.41
C ALA A 126 2.96 2.15 -5.34
N THR A 127 2.81 1.54 -4.16
CA THR A 127 2.95 0.09 -3.97
C THR A 127 1.83 -0.68 -4.68
N LEU A 128 0.58 -0.19 -4.65
CA LEU A 128 -0.53 -0.80 -5.37
C LEU A 128 -0.33 -0.77 -6.89
N LEU A 129 0.09 0.37 -7.43
CA LEU A 129 0.38 0.51 -8.86
C LEU A 129 1.55 -0.38 -9.29
N ARG A 130 2.60 -0.46 -8.45
CA ARG A 130 3.73 -1.37 -8.65
C ARG A 130 3.28 -2.82 -8.66
N ALA A 131 2.45 -3.23 -7.71
CA ALA A 131 1.90 -4.59 -7.66
C ALA A 131 1.06 -4.91 -8.91
N ALA A 132 0.18 -3.99 -9.33
CA ALA A 132 -0.65 -4.15 -10.52
C ALA A 132 0.17 -4.26 -11.82
N ALA A 133 1.34 -3.63 -11.88
CA ALA A 133 2.22 -3.75 -13.04
C ALA A 133 2.96 -5.10 -13.10
N ILE A 134 3.11 -5.80 -11.98
CA ILE A 134 3.82 -7.09 -11.87
C ILE A 134 2.87 -8.27 -11.99
N THR A 135 1.69 -8.17 -11.39
CA THR A 135 0.68 -9.23 -11.35
C THR A 135 -0.69 -8.71 -11.73
N ASN A 136 -1.45 -9.53 -12.45
CA ASN A 136 -2.84 -9.27 -12.80
C ASN A 136 -3.83 -9.77 -11.72
N SER A 137 -3.32 -10.35 -10.63
CA SER A 137 -4.15 -10.76 -9.50
C SER A 137 -4.60 -9.54 -8.70
N ALA A 138 -5.88 -9.49 -8.36
CA ALA A 138 -6.39 -8.45 -7.48
C ALA A 138 -5.70 -8.54 -6.10
N PRO A 139 -5.19 -7.44 -5.54
CA PRO A 139 -4.41 -7.47 -4.30
C PRO A 139 -5.28 -7.82 -3.09
N ILE A 140 -4.68 -8.50 -2.12
CA ILE A 140 -5.21 -8.64 -0.77
C ILE A 140 -4.57 -7.55 0.07
N LEU A 141 -5.39 -6.64 0.60
CA LEU A 141 -4.97 -5.55 1.47
C LEU A 141 -5.23 -5.95 2.91
N VAL A 142 -4.26 -5.76 3.78
CA VAL A 142 -4.39 -5.97 5.21
C VAL A 142 -4.05 -4.67 5.92
N CYS A 143 -4.98 -4.15 6.71
CA CYS A 143 -4.77 -2.93 7.47
C CYS A 143 -5.60 -2.95 8.75
N ASN A 144 -5.30 -2.03 9.67
CA ASN A 144 -6.12 -1.84 10.86
C ASN A 144 -7.54 -1.35 10.48
N GLU A 145 -8.56 -1.80 11.21
CA GLU A 145 -9.97 -1.39 11.07
C GLU A 145 -10.14 0.14 11.03
N GLU A 146 -9.33 0.89 11.79
CA GLU A 146 -9.37 2.35 11.84
C GLU A 146 -8.96 3.00 10.50
N HIS A 147 -8.12 2.33 9.70
CA HIS A 147 -7.63 2.83 8.40
C HIS A 147 -8.51 2.43 7.22
N ARG A 148 -9.59 1.65 7.42
CA ARG A 148 -10.38 1.05 6.33
C ARG A 148 -10.87 2.04 5.28
N PHE A 149 -11.32 3.23 5.70
CA PHE A 149 -11.84 4.25 4.77
C PHE A 149 -10.73 4.98 4.04
N LEU A 150 -9.60 5.22 4.71
CA LEU A 150 -8.41 5.80 4.10
C LEU A 150 -7.89 4.89 2.98
N VAL A 151 -7.70 3.60 3.27
CA VAL A 151 -7.18 2.62 2.29
C VAL A 151 -8.17 2.44 1.13
N ALA A 152 -9.46 2.30 1.43
CA ALA A 152 -10.49 2.16 0.38
C ALA A 152 -10.58 3.41 -0.51
N GLN A 153 -10.44 4.61 0.07
CA GLN A 153 -10.42 5.85 -0.71
C GLN A 153 -9.17 5.94 -1.59
N GLN A 154 -7.99 5.66 -1.05
CA GLN A 154 -6.74 5.67 -1.82
C GLN A 154 -6.82 4.74 -3.03
N CYS A 155 -7.38 3.54 -2.87
CA CYS A 155 -7.57 2.61 -3.97
C CYS A 155 -8.51 3.17 -5.05
N ARG A 156 -9.59 3.85 -4.66
CA ARG A 156 -10.55 4.48 -5.58
C ARG A 156 -9.93 5.68 -6.32
N GLU A 157 -9.10 6.47 -5.65
CA GLU A 157 -8.40 7.62 -6.25
C GLU A 157 -7.47 7.18 -7.38
N ILE A 158 -6.85 6.00 -7.25
CA ILE A 158 -5.95 5.45 -8.27
C ILE A 158 -6.62 4.50 -9.27
N ASP A 159 -7.96 4.40 -9.23
CA ASP A 159 -8.78 3.50 -10.04
C ASP A 159 -8.30 2.03 -10.00
N GLN A 160 -7.81 1.59 -8.84
CA GLN A 160 -7.37 0.21 -8.61
C GLN A 160 -8.44 -0.56 -7.84
N GLN A 161 -8.83 -1.71 -8.36
CA GLN A 161 -9.67 -2.67 -7.65
C GLN A 161 -8.81 -3.53 -6.72
N TRP A 162 -9.38 -3.91 -5.58
CA TRP A 162 -8.79 -4.88 -4.66
C TRP A 162 -9.65 -6.15 -4.61
N GLY A 163 -9.01 -7.27 -4.31
CA GLY A 163 -9.69 -8.55 -4.17
C GLY A 163 -10.35 -8.68 -2.80
N GLN A 164 -9.57 -8.45 -1.74
CA GLN A 164 -10.05 -8.43 -0.37
C GLN A 164 -9.36 -7.33 0.43
N LEU A 165 -10.10 -6.67 1.30
CA LEU A 165 -9.58 -5.72 2.29
C LEU A 165 -9.86 -6.27 3.69
N ILE A 166 -8.86 -6.92 4.27
CA ILE A 166 -8.91 -7.56 5.57
C ILE A 166 -8.60 -6.52 6.65
N LEU A 167 -9.51 -6.38 7.61
CA LEU A 167 -9.42 -5.37 8.66
C LEU A 167 -8.99 -5.99 9.99
N GLU A 168 -7.75 -5.76 10.39
CA GLU A 168 -7.25 -6.16 11.70
C GLU A 168 -7.95 -5.35 12.79
N PRO A 169 -8.59 -5.99 13.79
CA PRO A 169 -9.20 -5.26 14.91
C PRO A 169 -8.16 -4.62 15.84
N GLU A 170 -6.91 -5.12 15.82
CA GLU A 170 -5.76 -4.58 16.55
C GLU A 170 -4.49 -5.01 15.82
N GLY A 171 -3.47 -4.15 15.74
CA GLY A 171 -2.21 -4.51 15.08
C GLY A 171 -1.44 -5.59 15.84
N ARG A 172 -1.08 -6.69 15.17
CA ARG A 172 -0.33 -7.83 15.75
C ARG A 172 0.99 -8.10 15.04
N SER A 173 1.56 -7.10 14.35
CA SER A 173 2.78 -7.21 13.51
C SER A 173 2.57 -8.09 12.26
N SER A 174 3.64 -8.35 11.51
CA SER A 174 3.54 -8.87 10.14
C SER A 174 3.19 -10.36 10.05
N ALA A 175 3.57 -11.22 10.99
CA ALA A 175 3.28 -12.66 10.87
C ALA A 175 1.77 -12.97 10.91
N PRO A 176 0.97 -12.45 11.87
CA PRO A 176 -0.47 -12.65 11.87
C PRO A 176 -1.17 -12.01 10.67
N ALA A 177 -0.74 -10.82 10.25
CA ALA A 177 -1.30 -10.13 9.08
C ALA A 177 -1.12 -10.96 7.79
N ILE A 178 0.08 -11.48 7.56
CA ILE A 178 0.37 -12.36 6.41
C ILE A 178 -0.41 -13.67 6.53
N ALA A 179 -0.63 -14.20 7.74
CA ALA A 179 -1.42 -15.41 7.94
C ALA A 179 -2.89 -15.22 7.56
N LEU A 180 -3.51 -14.09 7.92
CA LEU A 180 -4.88 -13.76 7.47
C LEU A 180 -4.96 -13.74 5.93
N ALA A 181 -4.01 -13.09 5.27
CA ALA A 181 -3.94 -13.04 3.81
C ALA A 181 -3.69 -14.43 3.19
N ALA A 182 -2.85 -15.27 3.81
CA ALA A 182 -2.58 -16.63 3.35
C ALA A 182 -3.80 -17.54 3.48
N TRP A 183 -4.56 -17.46 4.58
CA TRP A 183 -5.83 -18.18 4.72
C TRP A 183 -6.85 -17.74 3.67
N ALA A 184 -6.96 -16.43 3.42
CA ALA A 184 -7.80 -15.88 2.36
C ALA A 184 -7.40 -16.38 0.96
N ALA A 185 -6.10 -16.45 0.67
CA ALA A 185 -5.59 -16.93 -0.61
C ALA A 185 -5.80 -18.44 -0.79
N VAL A 186 -5.46 -19.26 0.21
CA VAL A 186 -5.66 -20.73 0.18
C VAL A 186 -7.12 -21.12 0.04
N ALA A 187 -8.04 -20.33 0.60
CA ALA A 187 -9.48 -20.56 0.42
C ALA A 187 -9.94 -20.41 -1.05
N GLN A 188 -9.20 -19.65 -1.87
CA GLN A 188 -9.47 -19.47 -3.30
C GLN A 188 -8.64 -20.42 -4.17
N ASP A 189 -7.35 -20.54 -3.86
CA ASP A 189 -6.38 -21.38 -4.56
C ASP A 189 -5.37 -21.98 -3.56
N PRO A 190 -5.45 -23.30 -3.27
CA PRO A 190 -4.50 -23.97 -2.37
C PRO A 190 -3.03 -23.88 -2.81
N ASP A 191 -2.78 -23.67 -4.10
CA ASP A 191 -1.43 -23.54 -4.68
C ASP A 191 -1.00 -22.06 -4.84
N ALA A 192 -1.75 -21.13 -4.24
CA ALA A 192 -1.49 -19.70 -4.34
C ALA A 192 -0.07 -19.32 -3.90
N VAL A 193 0.56 -18.44 -4.67
CA VAL A 193 1.83 -17.79 -4.32
C VAL A 193 1.55 -16.32 -3.99
N LEU A 194 1.99 -15.90 -2.81
CA LEU A 194 1.85 -14.54 -2.32
C LEU A 194 3.11 -13.75 -2.60
N LEU A 195 2.95 -12.58 -3.22
CA LEU A 195 3.94 -11.50 -3.17
C LEU A 195 3.54 -10.58 -2.02
N VAL A 196 4.32 -10.59 -0.93
CA VAL A 196 4.10 -9.78 0.26
C VAL A 196 4.92 -8.51 0.15
N LEU A 197 4.25 -7.36 0.15
CA LEU A 197 4.84 -6.03 0.01
C LEU A 197 4.42 -5.13 1.18
N PRO A 198 5.37 -4.59 1.95
CA PRO A 198 5.10 -3.45 2.81
C PRO A 198 4.69 -2.23 1.98
N SER A 199 3.73 -1.45 2.49
CA SER A 199 3.13 -0.33 1.76
C SER A 199 3.99 0.94 1.77
N ASP A 200 5.08 0.96 2.53
CA ASP A 200 5.95 2.10 2.83
C ASP A 200 7.36 1.98 2.21
N HIS A 201 7.57 1.02 1.31
CA HIS A 201 8.85 0.85 0.63
C HIS A 201 8.94 1.59 -0.71
N LEU A 202 10.07 2.27 -0.91
CA LEU A 202 10.48 2.74 -2.23
C LEU A 202 11.19 1.62 -2.96
N VAL A 203 10.73 1.32 -4.16
CA VAL A 203 11.37 0.37 -5.07
C VAL A 203 11.46 1.04 -6.43
N GLY A 204 12.68 1.23 -6.91
CA GLY A 204 12.98 1.72 -8.25
C GLY A 204 13.20 0.59 -9.24
N ASN A 205 13.21 0.92 -10.52
CA ASN A 205 13.38 -0.01 -11.64
C ASN A 205 12.41 -1.19 -11.62
N LEU A 206 11.18 -0.92 -12.08
CA LEU A 206 10.08 -1.86 -12.08
C LEU A 206 10.34 -3.10 -12.93
N GLU A 207 11.07 -2.96 -14.04
CA GLU A 207 11.42 -4.08 -14.91
C GLU A 207 12.29 -5.10 -14.16
N LEU A 208 13.37 -4.63 -13.50
CA LEU A 208 14.23 -5.48 -12.69
C LEU A 208 13.48 -6.07 -11.49
N PHE A 209 12.59 -5.30 -10.86
CA PHE A 209 11.78 -5.80 -9.77
C PHE A 209 10.80 -6.90 -10.23
N ALA A 210 10.14 -6.72 -11.38
CA ALA A 210 9.26 -7.72 -11.96
C ALA A 210 10.00 -9.02 -12.32
N GLU A 211 11.22 -8.90 -12.89
CA GLU A 211 12.09 -10.05 -13.15
C GLU A 211 12.47 -10.79 -11.85
N ALA A 212 12.84 -10.04 -10.81
CA ALA A 212 13.16 -10.60 -9.51
C ALA A 212 11.96 -11.33 -8.88
N VAL A 213 10.76 -10.74 -8.92
CA VAL A 213 9.52 -11.38 -8.44
C VAL A 213 9.24 -12.67 -9.20
N GLN A 214 9.40 -12.68 -10.53
CA GLN A 214 9.21 -13.88 -11.34
C GLN A 214 10.20 -15.00 -10.99
N GLN A 215 11.44 -14.66 -10.65
CA GLN A 215 12.44 -15.62 -10.19
C GLN A 215 12.12 -16.15 -8.79
N ALA A 216 11.75 -15.26 -7.87
CA ALA A 216 11.36 -15.60 -6.50
C ALA A 216 10.10 -16.49 -6.48
N ALA A 217 9.10 -16.22 -7.33
CA ALA A 217 7.91 -17.04 -7.46
C ALA A 217 8.22 -18.50 -7.85
N LYS A 218 9.20 -18.73 -8.74
CA LYS A 218 9.65 -20.10 -9.08
C LYS A 218 10.31 -20.82 -7.90
N GLY A 219 10.95 -20.08 -6.98
CA GLY A 219 11.48 -20.61 -5.73
C GLY A 219 10.36 -21.00 -4.77
N ALA A 220 9.39 -20.09 -4.59
CA ALA A 220 8.22 -20.29 -3.76
C ALA A 220 7.36 -21.49 -4.20
N GLN A 221 7.15 -21.66 -5.51
CA GLN A 221 6.46 -22.82 -6.09
C GLN A 221 7.15 -24.16 -5.79
N LYS A 222 8.44 -24.15 -5.47
CA LYS A 222 9.20 -25.34 -5.06
C LYS A 222 9.24 -25.53 -3.54
N GLY A 223 8.43 -24.75 -2.81
CA GLY A 223 8.33 -24.79 -1.35
C GLY A 223 9.37 -23.95 -0.61
N GLY A 224 10.05 -23.01 -1.28
CA GLY A 224 10.92 -22.03 -0.62
C GLY A 224 10.13 -20.88 -0.02
N LEU A 225 10.62 -20.29 1.07
CA LEU A 225 10.16 -18.99 1.57
C LEU A 225 11.18 -17.94 1.12
N VAL A 226 10.87 -17.21 0.05
CA VAL A 226 11.84 -16.35 -0.63
C VAL A 226 11.76 -14.93 -0.10
N THR A 227 12.88 -14.33 0.26
CA THR A 227 13.04 -12.88 0.51
C THR A 227 13.98 -12.25 -0.53
N PHE A 228 13.98 -10.92 -0.64
CA PHE A 228 14.93 -10.18 -1.47
C PHE A 228 16.02 -9.56 -0.61
N GLY A 229 17.27 -9.76 -1.00
CA GLY A 229 18.45 -9.29 -0.29
C GLY A 229 19.11 -8.12 -1.01
N VAL A 230 19.29 -7.00 -0.30
CA VAL A 230 19.91 -5.78 -0.84
C VAL A 230 21.35 -5.68 -0.35
N THR A 231 22.28 -5.27 -1.23
CA THR A 231 23.69 -5.10 -0.84
C THR A 231 23.84 -3.99 0.20
N PRO A 232 24.40 -4.27 1.40
CA PRO A 232 24.60 -3.27 2.43
C PRO A 232 25.60 -2.22 1.99
N GLN A 233 25.24 -0.95 2.16
CA GLN A 233 26.13 0.20 1.92
C GLN A 233 26.71 0.77 3.23
N ARG A 234 26.11 0.42 4.36
CA ARG A 234 26.52 0.82 5.71
C ARG A 234 26.18 -0.25 6.74
N ALA A 235 26.68 -0.08 7.96
CA ALA A 235 26.32 -0.90 9.12
C ALA A 235 25.00 -0.36 9.70
N GLU A 236 23.87 -0.86 9.20
CA GLU A 236 22.53 -0.43 9.63
C GLU A 236 22.01 -1.36 10.72
N THR A 237 21.58 -0.83 11.87
CA THR A 237 21.06 -1.69 12.96
C THR A 237 19.55 -1.88 12.87
N GLY A 238 18.86 -1.05 12.07
CA GLY A 238 17.41 -1.13 11.88
C GLY A 238 16.94 -2.27 10.97
N TYR A 239 17.85 -2.87 10.19
CA TYR A 239 17.51 -3.90 9.20
C TYR A 239 17.91 -5.31 9.65
N GLY A 240 17.21 -6.31 9.10
CA GLY A 240 17.67 -7.69 9.15
C GLY A 240 18.84 -7.94 8.22
N TYR A 241 19.71 -8.87 8.59
CA TYR A 241 20.87 -9.30 7.81
C TYR A 241 20.73 -10.78 7.43
N ILE A 242 21.01 -11.08 6.17
CA ILE A 242 20.91 -12.40 5.56
C ILE A 242 22.29 -12.81 5.10
N GLN A 243 22.84 -13.85 5.71
CA GLN A 243 24.09 -14.43 5.28
C GLN A 243 23.89 -15.33 4.07
N ILE A 244 24.72 -15.13 3.05
CA ILE A 244 24.72 -15.91 1.81
C ILE A 244 26.01 -16.70 1.63
N ALA A 245 25.90 -17.79 0.88
CA ALA A 245 27.04 -18.65 0.57
C ALA A 245 27.89 -18.08 -0.58
N ASP A 246 27.24 -17.46 -1.57
CA ASP A 246 27.89 -16.93 -2.76
C ASP A 246 27.25 -15.59 -3.18
N PRO A 247 27.97 -14.46 -3.06
CA PRO A 247 27.51 -13.15 -3.50
C PRO A 247 27.14 -13.05 -4.98
N GLU A 248 27.70 -13.92 -5.84
CA GLU A 248 27.48 -13.89 -7.29
C GLU A 248 26.35 -14.85 -7.73
N ALA A 249 25.84 -15.68 -6.81
CA ALA A 249 24.72 -16.56 -7.10
C ALA A 249 23.38 -15.80 -7.08
N GLY A 250 22.45 -16.21 -7.95
CA GLY A 250 21.08 -15.72 -7.92
C GLY A 250 20.30 -16.26 -6.72
N LEU A 251 19.08 -16.77 -6.95
CA LEU A 251 18.27 -17.38 -5.89
C LEU A 251 19.04 -18.53 -5.21
N GLN A 252 19.25 -18.40 -3.90
CA GLN A 252 20.03 -19.33 -3.08
C GLN A 252 19.42 -19.53 -1.69
N ALA A 253 19.84 -20.57 -0.98
CA ALA A 253 19.41 -20.82 0.40
C ALA A 253 20.05 -19.81 1.36
N VAL A 254 19.29 -19.39 2.38
CA VAL A 254 19.81 -18.55 3.47
C VAL A 254 20.72 -19.38 4.38
N THR A 255 21.92 -18.89 4.66
CA THR A 255 22.86 -19.56 5.59
C THR A 255 22.54 -19.22 7.03
N SER A 256 22.26 -17.94 7.31
CA SER A 256 21.74 -17.47 8.58
C SER A 256 20.93 -16.18 8.35
N PHE A 257 19.94 -15.96 9.20
CA PHE A 257 19.11 -14.77 9.22
C PHE A 257 19.21 -14.16 10.61
N VAL A 258 19.47 -12.86 10.70
CA VAL A 258 19.62 -12.13 11.96
C VAL A 258 18.85 -10.82 11.86
N GLU A 259 17.74 -10.69 12.57
CA GLU A 259 16.96 -9.45 12.60
C GLU A 259 17.55 -8.44 13.59
N LYS A 260 17.89 -7.23 13.10
CA LYS A 260 18.32 -6.06 13.91
C LYS A 260 19.53 -6.34 14.82
N PRO A 261 20.73 -6.57 14.23
CA PRO A 261 21.94 -6.85 14.99
C PRO A 261 22.43 -5.63 15.79
N SER A 262 23.36 -5.85 16.73
CA SER A 262 24.07 -4.74 17.39
C SER A 262 24.96 -3.99 16.39
N ALA A 263 25.34 -2.75 16.73
CA ALA A 263 26.19 -1.93 15.86
C ALA A 263 27.53 -2.62 15.52
N GLU A 264 28.10 -3.35 16.48
CA GLU A 264 29.34 -4.13 16.27
C GLU A 264 29.12 -5.24 15.25
N LEU A 265 28.03 -6.02 15.40
CA LEU A 265 27.69 -7.10 14.48
C LEU A 265 27.34 -6.57 13.09
N ALA A 266 26.60 -5.46 12.99
CA ALA A 266 26.29 -4.83 11.71
C ALA A 266 27.56 -4.43 10.95
N GLN A 267 28.58 -3.92 11.67
CA GLN A 267 29.88 -3.61 11.08
C GLN A 267 30.64 -4.87 10.67
N GLU A 268 30.65 -5.91 11.51
CA GLU A 268 31.26 -7.20 11.15
C GLU A 268 30.63 -7.81 9.89
N TYR A 269 29.30 -7.71 9.75
CA TYR A 269 28.57 -8.21 8.58
C TYR A 269 28.89 -7.42 7.31
N LEU A 270 29.00 -6.10 7.42
CA LEU A 270 29.43 -5.25 6.32
C LEU A 270 30.85 -5.60 5.87
N ASP A 271 31.78 -5.75 6.82
CA ASP A 271 33.18 -6.08 6.56
C ASP A 271 33.35 -7.48 5.96
N ALA A 272 32.48 -8.43 6.31
CA ALA A 272 32.50 -9.79 5.78
C ALA A 272 32.12 -9.87 4.29
N GLY A 273 31.30 -8.94 3.80
CA GLY A 273 30.92 -8.83 2.38
C GLY A 273 30.02 -9.96 1.85
N ASN A 274 29.60 -10.89 2.70
CA ASN A 274 28.69 -12.00 2.35
C ASN A 274 27.35 -11.93 3.10
N PHE A 275 26.94 -10.73 3.47
CA PHE A 275 25.63 -10.45 4.05
C PHE A 275 24.84 -9.48 3.18
N LEU A 276 23.53 -9.66 3.16
CA LEU A 276 22.56 -8.78 2.50
C LEU A 276 21.60 -8.21 3.54
N TRP A 277 21.08 -7.00 3.31
CA TRP A 277 19.94 -6.49 4.06
C TRP A 277 18.66 -7.23 3.64
N ASN A 278 17.85 -7.61 4.63
CA ASN A 278 16.50 -8.09 4.42
C ASN A 278 15.61 -6.93 3.97
N SER A 279 15.02 -7.05 2.78
CA SER A 279 14.16 -6.00 2.23
C SER A 279 12.77 -5.93 2.85
N GLY A 280 12.39 -6.88 3.71
CA GLY A 280 11.03 -7.01 4.26
C GLY A 280 9.95 -7.43 3.25
N MET A 281 10.32 -7.65 1.98
CA MET A 281 9.46 -8.19 0.93
C MET A 281 9.64 -9.71 0.82
N PHE A 282 8.55 -10.44 0.60
CA PHE A 282 8.58 -11.90 0.53
C PHE A 282 7.80 -12.45 -0.66
N VAL A 283 8.22 -13.61 -1.16
CA VAL A 283 7.43 -14.44 -2.07
C VAL A 283 7.26 -15.83 -1.46
N LEU A 284 6.03 -16.17 -1.13
CA LEU A 284 5.70 -17.33 -0.29
C LEU A 284 4.63 -18.18 -0.96
N GLY A 285 4.78 -19.51 -0.96
CA GLY A 285 3.64 -20.38 -1.18
C GLY A 285 2.68 -20.24 0.01
N ALA A 286 1.42 -19.88 -0.21
CA ALA A 286 0.49 -19.54 0.87
C ALA A 286 0.32 -20.70 1.86
N GLN A 287 0.11 -21.92 1.36
CA GLN A 287 0.03 -23.12 2.18
C GLN A 287 1.38 -23.43 2.86
N THR A 288 2.51 -23.27 2.14
CA THR A 288 3.85 -23.52 2.73
C THR A 288 4.15 -22.58 3.89
N TYR A 289 3.76 -21.30 3.78
CA TYR A 289 3.89 -20.35 4.87
C TYR A 289 3.06 -20.75 6.08
N LEU A 290 1.80 -21.14 5.87
CA LEU A 290 0.91 -21.59 6.94
C LEU A 290 1.43 -22.87 7.62
N ASP A 291 2.01 -23.80 6.87
CA ASP A 291 2.61 -25.02 7.41
C ASP A 291 3.82 -24.71 8.31
N GLU A 292 4.72 -23.82 7.86
CA GLU A 292 5.89 -23.40 8.66
C GLU A 292 5.45 -22.57 9.89
N LEU A 293 4.39 -21.75 9.75
CA LEU A 293 3.80 -21.03 10.87
C LEU A 293 3.19 -21.99 11.89
N ALA A 294 2.55 -23.07 11.45
CA ALA A 294 2.00 -24.10 12.34
C ALA A 294 3.11 -24.81 13.13
N GLU A 295 4.27 -25.01 12.52
CA GLU A 295 5.44 -25.63 13.17
C GLU A 295 6.05 -24.72 14.24
N PHE A 296 6.27 -23.44 13.93
CA PHE A 296 7.00 -22.52 14.81
C PHE A 296 6.13 -21.66 15.73
N GLN A 297 4.88 -21.40 15.34
CA GLN A 297 3.91 -20.55 16.04
C GLN A 297 2.49 -21.16 16.00
N PRO A 298 2.27 -22.33 16.61
CA PRO A 298 0.98 -23.04 16.54
C PRO A 298 -0.19 -22.22 17.09
N GLU A 299 0.00 -21.48 18.18
CA GLU A 299 -1.05 -20.61 18.76
C GLU A 299 -1.49 -19.50 17.80
N MET A 300 -0.52 -18.89 17.09
CA MET A 300 -0.80 -17.88 16.06
C MET A 300 -1.57 -18.48 14.89
N THR A 301 -1.20 -19.69 14.47
CA THR A 301 -1.89 -20.42 13.40
C THR A 301 -3.33 -20.72 13.77
N ASP A 302 -3.57 -21.28 14.96
CA ASP A 302 -4.92 -21.60 15.46
C ASP A 302 -5.79 -20.34 15.56
N CYS A 303 -5.24 -19.24 16.10
CA CYS A 303 -5.97 -17.99 16.26
C CYS A 303 -6.35 -17.38 14.92
N THR A 304 -5.41 -17.32 13.95
CA THR A 304 -5.65 -16.73 12.63
C THR A 304 -6.56 -17.60 11.78
N GLN A 305 -6.43 -18.93 11.84
CA GLN A 305 -7.32 -19.86 11.15
C GLN A 305 -8.76 -19.72 11.65
N GLN A 306 -8.96 -19.76 12.98
CA GLN A 306 -10.29 -19.61 13.56
C GLN A 306 -10.88 -18.22 13.27
N ALA A 307 -10.07 -17.16 13.32
CA ALA A 307 -10.52 -15.82 12.99
C ALA A 307 -11.00 -15.72 11.54
N MET A 308 -10.33 -16.36 10.58
CA MET A 308 -10.75 -16.38 9.18
C MET A 308 -11.96 -17.29 8.94
N ALA A 309 -12.10 -18.38 9.70
CA ALA A 309 -13.30 -19.23 9.65
C ALA A 309 -14.56 -18.50 10.14
N ASP A 310 -14.42 -17.65 11.15
CA ASP A 310 -15.49 -16.83 11.73
C ASP A 310 -15.60 -15.43 11.08
N ALA A 311 -14.86 -15.19 9.99
CA ALA A 311 -14.79 -13.87 9.38
C ALA A 311 -16.14 -13.43 8.80
N GLN A 312 -16.42 -12.14 8.92
CA GLN A 312 -17.64 -11.52 8.42
C GLN A 312 -17.33 -10.56 7.28
N SER A 313 -18.01 -10.74 6.16
CA SER A 313 -17.98 -9.79 5.05
C SER A 313 -18.98 -8.67 5.31
N ASP A 314 -18.54 -7.43 5.14
CA ASP A 314 -19.37 -6.23 5.23
C ASP A 314 -18.97 -5.29 4.10
N MET A 315 -19.83 -5.17 3.09
CA MET A 315 -19.57 -4.39 1.88
C MET A 315 -18.23 -4.77 1.23
N ASP A 316 -17.26 -3.87 1.24
CA ASP A 316 -15.93 -4.02 0.63
C ASP A 316 -14.89 -4.62 1.61
N PHE A 317 -15.29 -4.96 2.84
CA PHE A 317 -14.41 -5.32 3.95
C PHE A 317 -14.60 -6.77 4.42
N LEU A 318 -13.50 -7.39 4.86
CA LEU A 318 -13.49 -8.67 5.55
C LEU A 318 -12.97 -8.49 6.98
N ARG A 319 -13.79 -8.79 7.97
CA ARG A 319 -13.43 -8.68 9.39
C ARG A 319 -13.13 -10.06 9.97
N PRO A 320 -11.90 -10.34 10.40
CA PRO A 320 -11.59 -11.56 11.13
C PRO A 320 -12.39 -11.64 12.44
N GLY A 321 -12.76 -12.86 12.81
CA GLY A 321 -13.43 -13.14 14.07
C GLY A 321 -12.58 -12.79 15.31
N PRO A 322 -13.21 -12.76 16.50
CA PRO A 322 -12.58 -12.29 17.74
C PRO A 322 -11.37 -13.12 18.21
N SER A 323 -11.17 -14.32 17.66
CA SER A 323 -9.98 -15.15 17.93
C SER A 323 -8.68 -14.46 17.54
N PHE A 324 -8.70 -13.53 16.58
CA PHE A 324 -7.50 -12.79 16.17
C PHE A 324 -6.88 -11.98 17.31
N LEU A 325 -7.70 -11.41 18.20
CA LEU A 325 -7.22 -10.63 19.37
C LEU A 325 -6.43 -11.46 20.38
N LYS A 326 -6.50 -12.79 20.28
CA LYS A 326 -5.72 -13.72 21.11
C LYS A 326 -4.40 -14.11 20.46
N SER A 327 -4.20 -13.79 19.18
CA SER A 327 -2.97 -14.10 18.46
C SER A 327 -1.78 -13.42 19.14
N PRO A 328 -0.67 -14.14 19.35
CA PRO A 328 0.62 -13.52 19.66
C PRO A 328 0.96 -12.46 18.60
N ALA A 329 1.64 -11.41 19.02
CA ALA A 329 2.14 -10.36 18.13
C ALA A 329 3.62 -10.59 17.86
N ASP A 330 3.99 -10.85 16.60
CA ASP A 330 5.37 -11.09 16.19
C ASP A 330 5.56 -10.81 14.68
N SER A 331 6.77 -10.44 14.28
CA SER A 331 7.10 -10.27 12.85
C SER A 331 7.34 -11.62 12.18
N ILE A 332 7.09 -11.72 10.87
CA ILE A 332 7.44 -12.91 10.09
C ILE A 332 8.92 -13.29 10.20
N ASP A 333 9.79 -12.29 10.36
CA ASP A 333 11.24 -12.44 10.49
C ASP A 333 11.59 -13.33 11.70
N TYR A 334 11.14 -12.95 12.90
CA TYR A 334 11.31 -13.74 14.14
C TYR A 334 10.41 -14.98 14.21
N ALA A 335 9.18 -14.88 13.72
CA ALA A 335 8.18 -15.94 13.83
C ALA A 335 8.57 -17.17 13.01
N VAL A 336 9.07 -16.95 11.79
CA VAL A 336 9.29 -17.99 10.77
C VAL A 336 10.70 -17.92 10.17
N MET A 337 11.14 -16.78 9.64
CA MET A 337 12.32 -16.71 8.77
C MET A 337 13.64 -17.06 9.48
N GLU A 338 13.79 -16.69 10.77
CA GLU A 338 14.97 -17.07 11.57
C GLU A 338 15.03 -18.57 11.91
N LYS A 339 13.91 -19.28 11.83
CA LYS A 339 13.77 -20.67 12.31
C LYS A 339 13.66 -21.68 11.18
N THR A 340 13.09 -21.27 10.05
CA THR A 340 12.80 -22.15 8.92
C THR A 340 14.08 -22.64 8.22
N SER A 341 14.05 -23.89 7.77
CA SER A 341 15.08 -24.44 6.87
C SER A 341 14.79 -24.17 5.38
N ARG A 342 13.64 -23.55 5.08
CA ARG A 342 13.16 -23.28 3.71
C ARG A 342 13.47 -21.87 3.23
N ALA A 343 14.11 -21.05 4.05
CA ALA A 343 14.45 -19.68 3.71
C ALA A 343 15.39 -19.64 2.49
N GLN A 344 15.00 -18.85 1.50
CA GLN A 344 15.78 -18.54 0.32
C GLN A 344 15.89 -17.03 0.17
N VAL A 345 16.98 -16.57 -0.42
CA VAL A 345 17.20 -15.16 -0.72
C VAL A 345 17.57 -15.00 -2.18
N LEU A 346 16.99 -13.99 -2.81
CA LEU A 346 17.39 -13.50 -4.12
C LEU A 346 18.13 -12.18 -3.93
N PRO A 347 19.45 -12.12 -4.20
CA PRO A 347 20.18 -10.86 -4.26
C PRO A 347 19.60 -9.97 -5.37
N VAL A 348 19.37 -8.69 -5.07
CA VAL A 348 18.78 -7.73 -6.01
C VAL A 348 19.62 -6.46 -6.16
N HIS A 349 19.55 -5.86 -7.35
CA HIS A 349 20.32 -4.66 -7.71
C HIS A 349 19.39 -3.60 -8.32
N PHE A 350 18.40 -3.17 -7.55
CA PHE A 350 17.57 -2.02 -7.85
C PHE A 350 17.52 -1.09 -6.65
N THR A 351 17.10 0.15 -6.85
CA THR A 351 16.92 1.11 -5.74
C THR A 351 15.85 0.57 -4.79
N TRP A 352 16.22 0.33 -3.54
CA TRP A 352 15.32 -0.07 -2.48
C TRP A 352 15.60 0.79 -1.26
N ASN A 353 14.55 1.31 -0.64
CA ASN A 353 14.66 2.04 0.61
C ASN A 353 13.40 1.82 1.46
N ASP A 354 13.61 1.51 2.74
CA ASP A 354 12.56 1.53 3.77
C ASP A 354 12.41 2.98 4.25
N ILE A 355 11.38 3.67 3.73
CA ILE A 355 11.08 5.07 4.07
C ILE A 355 10.60 5.20 5.53
N GLY A 356 10.44 4.09 6.27
CA GLY A 356 10.04 4.06 7.68
C GLY A 356 10.96 4.80 8.66
N SER A 357 12.04 5.45 8.20
CA SER A 357 12.96 6.25 9.01
C SER A 357 13.17 7.66 8.45
N TRP A 358 13.13 8.67 9.31
CA TRP A 358 13.44 10.06 8.93
C TRP A 358 14.90 10.22 8.44
N SER A 359 15.79 9.31 8.81
CA SER A 359 17.15 9.25 8.27
C SER A 359 17.15 8.86 6.78
N ALA A 360 16.36 7.87 6.37
CA ALA A 360 16.19 7.52 4.96
C ALA A 360 15.62 8.70 4.14
N ILE A 361 14.70 9.46 4.73
CA ILE A 361 14.16 10.68 4.12
C ILE A 361 15.27 11.73 3.88
N TRP A 362 16.16 11.94 4.85
CA TRP A 362 17.28 12.88 4.67
C TRP A 362 18.28 12.39 3.60
N ASP A 363 18.56 11.09 3.53
CA ASP A 363 19.49 10.50 2.55
C ASP A 363 19.06 10.74 1.10
N GLU A 364 17.76 10.71 0.83
CA GLU A 364 17.16 10.94 -0.50
C GLU A 364 16.88 12.43 -0.80
N SER A 365 17.08 13.31 0.19
CA SER A 365 16.71 14.72 0.08
C SER A 365 17.81 15.60 -0.52
N ASP A 366 17.41 16.65 -1.25
CA ASP A 366 18.32 17.69 -1.70
C ASP A 366 18.87 18.48 -0.51
N ARG A 367 20.20 18.64 -0.45
CA ARG A 367 20.89 19.28 0.68
C ARG A 367 21.54 20.59 0.28
N ASP A 368 21.54 21.55 1.20
CA ASP A 368 22.27 22.81 1.07
C ASP A 368 23.79 22.63 1.27
N GLY A 369 24.52 23.75 1.21
CA GLY A 369 25.98 23.75 1.37
C GLY A 369 26.48 23.33 2.75
N ASP A 370 25.61 23.35 3.77
CA ASP A 370 25.91 22.98 5.15
C ASP A 370 25.37 21.57 5.48
N GLY A 371 24.87 20.85 4.47
CA GLY A 371 24.35 19.48 4.61
C GLY A 371 22.94 19.41 5.16
N ASN A 372 22.22 20.53 5.25
CA ASN A 372 20.85 20.55 5.74
C ASN A 372 19.85 20.29 4.62
N HIS A 373 18.74 19.67 4.98
CA HIS A 373 17.51 19.72 4.20
C HIS A 373 16.50 20.59 4.94
N LEU A 374 16.05 21.68 4.32
CA LEU A 374 15.11 22.63 4.91
C LEU A 374 13.86 22.72 4.05
N GLU A 375 12.72 22.31 4.60
CA GLU A 375 11.42 22.28 3.92
C GLU A 375 10.41 23.16 4.68
N GLY A 376 9.69 24.04 3.96
CA GLY A 376 8.70 24.95 4.56
C GLY A 376 9.29 26.28 5.06
N ASP A 377 8.60 26.93 6.00
CA ASP A 377 9.05 28.19 6.61
C ASP A 377 10.11 27.92 7.68
N VAL A 378 11.39 27.82 7.25
CA VAL A 378 12.51 27.48 8.13
C VAL A 378 13.58 28.57 8.11
N VAL A 379 14.04 28.96 9.30
CA VAL A 379 15.19 29.85 9.48
C VAL A 379 16.29 29.10 10.23
N ALA A 380 17.38 28.82 9.53
CA ALA A 380 18.55 28.14 10.06
C ALA A 380 19.75 29.10 10.22
N VAL A 381 20.45 29.03 11.36
CA VAL A 381 21.65 29.83 11.62
C VAL A 381 22.72 28.97 12.29
N ASN A 382 23.89 28.81 11.66
CA ASN A 382 24.95 27.92 12.15
C ASN A 382 24.44 26.48 12.39
N THR A 383 23.70 25.94 11.43
CA THR A 383 23.14 24.60 11.51
C THR A 383 23.74 23.71 10.43
N HIS A 384 24.04 22.46 10.74
CA HIS A 384 24.65 21.51 9.79
C HIS A 384 23.97 20.14 9.87
N ASN A 385 24.06 19.38 8.77
CA ASN A 385 23.64 17.97 8.67
C ASN A 385 22.22 17.67 9.21
N SER A 386 21.31 18.64 9.19
CA SER A 386 20.00 18.52 9.83
C SER A 386 18.87 18.43 8.81
N TYR A 387 17.86 17.62 9.09
CA TYR A 387 16.59 17.58 8.37
C TYR A 387 15.58 18.43 9.15
N VAL A 388 15.08 19.52 8.56
CA VAL A 388 14.07 20.36 9.20
C VAL A 388 12.90 20.59 8.27
N ARG A 389 11.71 20.22 8.76
CA ARG A 389 10.45 20.39 8.07
C ARG A 389 9.49 21.22 8.90
N ALA A 390 9.05 22.33 8.33
CA ALA A 390 8.01 23.21 8.85
C ALA A 390 6.71 22.97 8.05
N GLY A 391 5.69 22.38 8.70
CA GLY A 391 4.43 22.09 8.06
C GLY A 391 3.51 23.32 7.98
N GLU A 392 3.29 23.99 9.10
CA GLU A 392 2.40 25.16 9.19
C GLU A 392 3.07 26.40 9.77
N ARG A 393 4.02 26.23 10.71
CA ARG A 393 4.60 27.34 11.47
C ARG A 393 6.07 27.54 11.14
N LEU A 394 6.53 28.77 11.30
CA LEU A 394 7.95 29.10 11.23
C LEU A 394 8.76 28.27 12.24
N VAL A 395 9.75 27.51 11.74
CA VAL A 395 10.71 26.78 12.57
C VAL A 395 12.06 27.49 12.54
N GLY A 396 12.53 27.91 13.72
CA GLY A 396 13.85 28.52 13.89
C GLY A 396 14.84 27.58 14.57
N ILE A 397 15.98 27.32 13.93
CA ILE A 397 17.05 26.46 14.46
C ILE A 397 18.38 27.21 14.45
N ILE A 398 19.12 27.15 15.56
CA ILE A 398 20.38 27.90 15.71
C ILE A 398 21.43 27.07 16.43
N GLY A 399 22.61 26.90 15.83
CA GLY A 399 23.76 26.27 16.48
C GLY A 399 23.61 24.78 16.75
N VAL A 400 22.84 24.08 15.91
CA VAL A 400 22.55 22.65 16.04
C VAL A 400 23.18 21.85 14.90
N ASP A 401 23.45 20.58 15.14
CA ASP A 401 24.02 19.66 14.14
C ASP A 401 23.34 18.30 14.28
N ASN A 402 23.19 17.58 13.17
CA ASN A 402 22.65 16.21 13.13
C ASN A 402 21.23 16.04 13.71
N LEU A 403 20.33 17.01 13.51
CA LEU A 403 18.96 16.92 14.01
C LEU A 403 17.94 16.58 12.93
N VAL A 404 16.90 15.84 13.33
CA VAL A 404 15.62 15.76 12.65
C VAL A 404 14.62 16.62 13.42
N VAL A 405 14.11 17.66 12.78
CA VAL A 405 13.04 18.52 13.31
C VAL A 405 11.86 18.42 12.36
N VAL A 406 10.75 17.88 12.83
CA VAL A 406 9.52 17.76 12.04
C VAL A 406 8.42 18.46 12.80
N GLU A 407 7.95 19.58 12.25
CA GLU A 407 6.73 20.24 12.70
C GLU A 407 5.57 19.80 11.80
N THR A 408 4.57 19.21 12.42
CA THR A 408 3.25 18.97 11.85
C THR A 408 2.25 19.88 12.54
N THR A 409 1.04 19.93 12.00
CA THR A 409 -0.05 20.74 12.54
C THR A 409 -0.38 20.44 14.01
N ASP A 410 -0.17 19.20 14.44
CA ASP A 410 -0.54 18.66 15.75
C ASP A 410 0.65 18.40 16.69
N ALA A 411 1.88 18.24 16.17
CA ALA A 411 3.04 17.89 16.97
C ALA A 411 4.35 18.47 16.41
N VAL A 412 5.37 18.53 17.28
CA VAL A 412 6.75 18.81 16.88
C VAL A 412 7.64 17.69 17.39
N LEU A 413 8.32 17.00 16.47
CA LEU A 413 9.39 16.06 16.78
C LEU A 413 10.74 16.76 16.67
N VAL A 414 11.58 16.60 17.67
CA VAL A 414 13.00 16.97 17.63
C VAL A 414 13.79 15.76 18.11
N ALA A 415 14.65 15.22 17.25
CA ALA A 415 15.47 14.07 17.56
C ALA A 415 16.87 14.24 16.97
N ASP A 416 17.86 13.60 17.60
CA ASP A 416 19.12 13.32 16.92
C ASP A 416 18.82 12.35 15.76
N ARG A 417 19.37 12.62 14.58
CA ARG A 417 19.08 11.85 13.37
C ARG A 417 19.44 10.37 13.52
N ASP A 418 20.49 10.06 14.28
CA ASP A 418 20.95 8.69 14.49
C ASP A 418 20.06 7.92 15.48
N GLN A 419 19.22 8.62 16.24
CA GLN A 419 18.29 8.05 17.22
C GLN A 419 16.83 8.15 16.78
N VAL A 420 16.54 8.55 15.54
CA VAL A 420 15.18 8.86 15.12
C VAL A 420 14.24 7.63 15.14
N GLN A 421 14.80 6.42 15.10
CA GLN A 421 14.08 5.15 15.28
C GLN A 421 13.39 5.03 16.65
N ASP A 422 13.90 5.73 17.67
CA ASP A 422 13.32 5.73 19.02
C ASP A 422 12.01 6.53 19.12
N VAL A 423 11.53 7.13 18.02
CA VAL A 423 10.19 7.74 17.94
C VAL A 423 9.09 6.76 18.37
N LYS A 424 9.28 5.45 18.17
CA LYS A 424 8.38 4.39 18.63
C LYS A 424 8.15 4.44 20.14
N GLN A 425 9.16 4.81 20.92
CA GLN A 425 9.05 4.97 22.38
C GLN A 425 8.14 6.14 22.75
N ILE A 426 8.17 7.24 21.98
CA ILE A 426 7.28 8.38 22.16
C ILE A 426 5.84 7.95 21.84
N VAL A 427 5.61 7.28 20.71
CA VAL A 427 4.29 6.76 20.32
C VAL A 427 3.72 5.83 21.39
N GLN A 428 4.52 4.89 21.91
CA GLN A 428 4.11 4.00 23.00
C GLN A 428 3.66 4.80 24.24
N ARG A 429 4.42 5.84 24.63
CA ARG A 429 4.10 6.66 25.79
C ARG A 429 2.85 7.54 25.58
N LEU A 430 2.62 8.01 24.36
CA LEU A 430 1.38 8.71 23.99
C LEU A 430 0.17 7.78 24.12
N SER A 431 0.31 6.52 23.69
CA SER A 431 -0.71 5.49 23.84
C SER A 431 -1.03 5.19 25.31
N GLU A 432 0.00 4.97 26.13
CA GLU A 432 -0.15 4.72 27.58
C GLU A 432 -0.82 5.89 28.32
N THR A 433 -0.62 7.12 27.85
CA THR A 433 -1.20 8.33 28.42
C THR A 433 -2.56 8.71 27.82
N LYS A 434 -3.12 7.86 26.94
CA LYS A 434 -4.41 8.05 26.25
C LYS A 434 -4.51 9.35 25.47
N ARG A 435 -3.38 9.78 24.92
CA ARG A 435 -3.29 10.94 24.03
C ARG A 435 -3.68 10.54 22.61
N SER A 436 -4.21 11.45 21.80
CA SER A 436 -4.83 11.12 20.51
C SER A 436 -3.95 11.42 19.29
N GLU A 437 -2.82 12.13 19.46
CA GLU A 437 -1.92 12.54 18.37
C GLU A 437 -1.28 11.36 17.62
N HIS A 438 -1.31 10.15 18.20
CA HIS A 438 -0.82 8.94 17.54
C HIS A 438 -1.93 8.15 16.82
N LEU A 439 -3.21 8.52 17.00
CA LEU A 439 -4.38 7.79 16.51
C LEU A 439 -5.08 8.50 15.36
N TYR A 440 -5.08 9.84 15.35
CA TYR A 440 -5.80 10.60 14.34
C TYR A 440 -4.86 11.51 13.57
N HIS A 441 -4.82 11.32 12.25
CA HIS A 441 -4.49 12.41 11.34
C HIS A 441 -5.58 13.49 11.48
N ARG A 442 -5.23 14.78 11.38
CA ARG A 442 -6.20 15.86 11.62
C ARG A 442 -7.42 15.72 10.71
N GLU A 443 -7.25 15.18 9.51
CA GLU A 443 -8.30 14.74 8.58
C GLU A 443 -8.61 13.24 8.72
N VAL A 444 -9.90 12.94 8.93
CA VAL A 444 -10.43 11.61 9.16
C VAL A 444 -11.45 11.26 8.07
N PHE A 445 -11.18 10.19 7.33
CA PHE A 445 -12.03 9.73 6.22
C PHE A 445 -13.21 8.87 6.69
N ARG A 446 -14.33 9.03 5.98
CA ARG A 446 -15.62 8.37 6.22
C ARG A 446 -16.28 8.00 4.88
N PRO A 447 -17.27 7.09 4.87
CA PRO A 447 -17.97 6.70 3.63
C PRO A 447 -18.61 7.84 2.85
N TRP A 448 -18.91 8.95 3.53
CA TRP A 448 -19.56 10.12 2.98
C TRP A 448 -18.61 11.26 2.63
N GLY A 449 -17.30 11.13 2.90
CA GLY A 449 -16.30 12.18 2.72
C GLY A 449 -15.27 12.20 3.86
N SER A 450 -14.96 13.37 4.42
CA SER A 450 -13.97 13.51 5.50
C SER A 450 -14.37 14.57 6.51
N TYR A 451 -13.73 14.57 7.67
CA TYR A 451 -13.72 15.74 8.55
C TYR A 451 -12.33 16.03 9.10
N GLU A 452 -12.05 17.29 9.35
CA GLU A 452 -10.79 17.78 9.90
C GLU A 452 -11.02 18.53 11.22
N GLY A 453 -10.25 18.24 12.27
CA GLY A 453 -10.31 19.01 13.53
C GLY A 453 -9.57 20.35 13.43
N ILE A 454 -10.28 21.48 13.53
CA ILE A 454 -9.68 22.83 13.40
C ILE A 454 -9.18 23.36 14.75
N ALA A 455 -9.99 23.22 15.80
CA ALA A 455 -9.67 23.75 17.12
C ALA A 455 -10.39 22.96 18.21
N GLU A 456 -9.75 22.80 19.37
CA GLU A 456 -10.32 22.11 20.52
C GLU A 456 -9.99 22.83 21.82
N GLY A 457 -10.91 22.78 22.77
CA GLY A 457 -10.69 23.21 24.15
C GLY A 457 -11.68 22.54 25.10
N ASP A 458 -11.58 22.83 26.40
CA ASP A 458 -12.31 22.14 27.47
C ASP A 458 -13.83 21.98 27.26
N ARG A 459 -14.46 22.85 26.46
CA ARG A 459 -15.91 22.86 26.22
C ARG A 459 -16.31 23.06 24.78
N TYR A 460 -15.37 23.06 23.85
CA TYR A 460 -15.66 23.23 22.44
C TYR A 460 -14.74 22.40 21.54
N GLN A 461 -15.27 21.99 20.40
CA GLN A 461 -14.49 21.39 19.32
C GLN A 461 -15.02 21.95 18.00
N VAL A 462 -14.12 22.31 17.10
CA VAL A 462 -14.43 22.85 15.78
C VAL A 462 -13.92 21.87 14.74
N LYS A 463 -14.78 21.46 13.81
CA LYS A 463 -14.44 20.57 12.70
C LYS A 463 -14.76 21.23 11.36
N CYS A 464 -13.94 21.01 10.34
CA CYS A 464 -14.33 21.14 8.94
C CYS A 464 -14.90 19.79 8.50
N ILE A 465 -16.09 19.75 7.92
CA ILE A 465 -16.72 18.53 7.41
C ILE A 465 -16.86 18.69 5.91
N ARG A 466 -16.30 17.74 5.16
CA ARG A 466 -16.42 17.64 3.71
C ARG A 466 -17.30 16.44 3.34
N VAL A 467 -18.41 16.69 2.65
CA VAL A 467 -19.36 15.65 2.24
C VAL A 467 -19.35 15.54 0.71
N GLU A 468 -19.08 14.34 0.20
CA GLU A 468 -19.01 14.07 -1.23
C GLU A 468 -20.39 14.20 -1.91
N PRO A 469 -20.45 14.51 -3.21
CA PRO A 469 -21.70 14.65 -3.95
C PRO A 469 -22.63 13.43 -3.79
N GLY A 470 -23.87 13.67 -3.36
CA GLY A 470 -24.88 12.63 -3.17
C GLY A 470 -24.72 11.81 -1.89
N ALA A 471 -23.68 12.05 -1.08
CA ALA A 471 -23.46 11.33 0.16
C ALA A 471 -24.30 11.90 1.32
N THR A 472 -24.48 11.09 2.36
CA THR A 472 -25.28 11.41 3.54
C THR A 472 -24.59 10.95 4.81
N LEU A 473 -24.78 11.68 5.91
CA LEU A 473 -24.38 11.22 7.23
C LEU A 473 -25.51 10.37 7.84
N SER A 474 -25.15 9.48 8.76
CA SER A 474 -26.15 8.68 9.49
C SER A 474 -27.09 9.59 10.27
N LEU A 475 -28.38 9.22 10.39
CA LEU A 475 -29.28 9.96 11.26
C LEU A 475 -28.84 9.70 12.70
N GLN A 476 -28.47 10.77 13.40
CA GLN A 476 -27.81 10.65 14.68
C GLN A 476 -28.32 11.66 15.70
N MET A 477 -27.95 11.44 16.96
CA MET A 477 -28.20 12.34 18.08
C MET A 477 -27.03 12.25 19.04
N HIS A 478 -26.61 13.38 19.61
CA HIS A 478 -25.63 13.43 20.68
C HIS A 478 -26.29 13.86 22.00
N HIS A 479 -25.93 13.18 23.09
CA HIS A 479 -26.57 13.39 24.38
C HIS A 479 -26.01 14.57 25.16
N HIS A 480 -24.79 15.03 24.90
CA HIS A 480 -24.12 15.98 25.79
C HIS A 480 -23.75 17.32 25.17
N ARG A 481 -23.66 17.42 23.85
CA ARG A 481 -23.29 18.65 23.14
C ARG A 481 -24.44 19.27 22.36
N SER A 482 -24.23 20.49 21.89
CA SER A 482 -24.98 21.14 20.83
C SER A 482 -24.02 21.51 19.71
N GLU A 483 -24.53 21.69 18.50
CA GLU A 483 -23.69 21.96 17.34
C GLU A 483 -24.17 23.19 16.59
N HIS A 484 -23.25 23.94 16.01
CA HIS A 484 -23.55 25.02 15.08
C HIS A 484 -22.85 24.72 13.77
N TRP A 485 -23.62 24.69 12.70
CA TRP A 485 -23.18 24.29 11.37
C TRP A 485 -23.21 25.48 10.44
N ILE A 486 -22.10 25.77 9.75
CA ILE A 486 -21.96 26.88 8.82
C ILE A 486 -21.48 26.32 7.50
N VAL A 487 -22.24 26.52 6.42
CA VAL A 487 -21.84 26.06 5.09
C VAL A 487 -20.78 27.00 4.54
N VAL A 488 -19.61 26.48 4.22
CA VAL A 488 -18.50 27.24 3.60
C VAL A 488 -18.64 27.20 2.08
N GLN A 489 -18.94 26.02 1.54
CA GLN A 489 -19.02 25.80 0.09
C GLN A 489 -20.14 24.79 -0.23
N GLY A 490 -20.90 25.05 -1.30
CA GLY A 490 -21.89 24.11 -1.81
C GLY A 490 -23.28 24.22 -1.16
N THR A 491 -24.00 23.11 -1.11
CA THR A 491 -25.38 23.07 -0.62
C THR A 491 -25.57 21.91 0.34
N ALA A 492 -26.01 22.21 1.56
CA ALA A 492 -26.35 21.23 2.58
C ALA A 492 -27.85 21.02 2.63
N ARG A 493 -28.32 19.78 2.66
CA ARG A 493 -29.67 19.45 3.13
C ARG A 493 -29.56 18.94 4.56
N VAL A 494 -30.25 19.61 5.47
CA VAL A 494 -30.21 19.32 6.90
C VAL A 494 -31.56 18.76 7.30
N THR A 495 -31.54 17.61 7.96
CA THR A 495 -32.66 17.12 8.76
C THR A 495 -32.41 17.48 10.22
N ARG A 496 -33.39 18.08 10.88
CA ARG A 496 -33.38 18.37 12.33
C ARG A 496 -34.76 18.08 12.88
N GLU A 497 -34.88 17.05 13.73
CA GLU A 497 -36.15 16.48 14.15
C GLU A 497 -37.04 16.15 12.94
N ASP A 498 -38.23 16.74 12.85
CA ASP A 498 -39.19 16.54 11.76
C ASP A 498 -38.98 17.54 10.60
N GLU A 499 -38.03 18.47 10.72
CA GLU A 499 -37.77 19.51 9.72
C GLU A 499 -36.65 19.08 8.76
N VAL A 500 -36.91 19.19 7.45
CA VAL A 500 -35.89 19.04 6.40
C VAL A 500 -35.80 20.35 5.62
N PHE A 501 -34.62 20.97 5.62
CA PHE A 501 -34.38 22.24 4.93
C PHE A 501 -33.01 22.26 4.26
N THR A 502 -32.75 23.29 3.44
CA THR A 502 -31.51 23.43 2.67
C THR A 502 -30.78 24.69 3.12
N LEU A 503 -29.45 24.61 3.18
CA LEU A 503 -28.54 25.72 3.45
C LEU A 503 -27.57 25.87 2.28
N GLY A 504 -27.38 27.11 1.82
CA GLY A 504 -26.34 27.50 0.87
C GLY A 504 -25.13 28.12 1.57
N GLU A 505 -24.15 28.57 0.77
CA GLU A 505 -22.92 29.19 1.27
C GLU A 505 -23.19 30.35 2.22
N ASN A 506 -22.43 30.37 3.33
CA ASN A 506 -22.53 31.34 4.43
C ASN A 506 -23.88 31.32 5.18
N GLU A 507 -24.77 30.37 4.91
CA GLU A 507 -25.92 30.08 5.76
C GLU A 507 -25.54 29.10 6.89
N SER A 508 -26.32 29.11 7.98
CA SER A 508 -26.01 28.29 9.15
C SER A 508 -27.24 27.76 9.85
N THR A 509 -27.05 26.74 10.68
CA THR A 509 -28.08 26.20 11.56
C THR A 509 -27.50 25.81 12.91
N TYR A 510 -28.38 25.82 13.92
CA TYR A 510 -28.10 25.30 15.25
C TYR A 510 -28.80 23.94 15.43
N ILE A 511 -28.05 22.96 15.93
CA ILE A 511 -28.50 21.64 16.30
C ILE A 511 -28.56 21.56 17.83
N PRO A 512 -29.77 21.55 18.41
CA PRO A 512 -29.93 21.43 19.86
C PRO A 512 -29.42 20.10 20.40
N ARG A 513 -29.00 20.12 21.66
CA ARG A 513 -28.66 18.91 22.41
C ARG A 513 -29.83 17.93 22.44
N GLY A 514 -29.58 16.66 22.13
CA GLY A 514 -30.61 15.62 22.07
C GLY A 514 -31.51 15.71 20.84
N ALA A 515 -31.21 16.58 19.88
CA ALA A 515 -31.97 16.63 18.64
C ALA A 515 -31.48 15.58 17.65
N LYS A 516 -32.42 14.86 17.02
CA LYS A 516 -32.09 14.00 15.88
C LYS A 516 -31.74 14.84 14.67
N HIS A 517 -30.61 14.57 14.05
CA HIS A 517 -30.14 15.36 12.91
C HIS A 517 -29.35 14.54 11.90
N ARG A 518 -29.34 15.02 10.65
CA ARG A 518 -28.60 14.44 9.53
C ARG A 518 -28.15 15.54 8.58
N LEU A 519 -26.95 15.38 8.04
CA LEU A 519 -26.40 16.21 6.97
C LEU A 519 -26.36 15.40 5.67
N GLU A 520 -26.80 16.02 4.57
CA GLU A 520 -26.79 15.45 3.22
C GLU A 520 -26.17 16.47 2.25
N ASN A 521 -25.39 15.99 1.29
CA ASN A 521 -24.98 16.77 0.12
C ASN A 521 -25.85 16.40 -1.09
N PRO A 522 -26.96 17.10 -1.38
CA PRO A 522 -27.77 16.86 -2.58
C PRO A 522 -27.13 17.40 -3.86
N GLY A 523 -25.99 18.09 -3.75
CA GLY A 523 -25.31 18.77 -4.84
C GLY A 523 -24.49 17.85 -5.75
N ARG A 524 -23.88 18.46 -6.77
CA ARG A 524 -22.92 17.82 -7.68
C ARG A 524 -21.46 18.19 -7.40
N LEU A 525 -21.24 19.09 -6.44
CA LEU A 525 -19.93 19.53 -5.98
C LEU A 525 -19.78 19.11 -4.51
N PRO A 526 -18.55 18.89 -4.03
CA PRO A 526 -18.30 18.67 -2.60
C PRO A 526 -18.91 19.79 -1.75
N LEU A 527 -19.52 19.40 -0.63
CA LEU A 527 -20.05 20.30 0.39
C LEU A 527 -18.99 20.44 1.49
N GLU A 528 -18.65 21.68 1.85
CA GLU A 528 -17.78 21.97 3.00
C GLU A 528 -18.55 22.76 4.07
N LEU A 529 -18.40 22.35 5.32
CA LEU A 529 -19.13 22.89 6.47
C LEU A 529 -18.22 23.02 7.69
N ILE A 530 -18.30 24.13 8.40
CA ILE A 530 -17.71 24.26 9.74
C ILE A 530 -18.75 23.83 10.78
N GLU A 531 -18.41 22.82 11.55
CA GLU A 531 -19.15 22.36 12.72
C GLU A 531 -18.47 22.88 13.99
N VAL A 532 -19.21 23.64 14.80
CA VAL A 532 -18.78 24.05 16.14
C VAL A 532 -19.60 23.28 17.16
N GLN A 533 -18.96 22.33 17.84
CA GLN A 533 -19.53 21.58 18.93
C GLN A 533 -19.27 22.30 20.26
N VAL A 534 -20.30 22.40 21.11
CA VAL A 534 -20.18 23.00 22.46
C VAL A 534 -20.88 22.13 23.48
N GLY A 535 -20.18 21.76 24.56
CA GLY A 535 -20.75 20.91 25.59
C GLY A 535 -19.74 20.51 26.68
N PRO A 536 -20.22 19.91 27.79
CA PRO A 536 -19.38 19.33 28.83
C PRO A 536 -18.69 18.02 28.41
N TYR A 537 -19.10 17.41 27.30
CA TYR A 537 -18.53 16.18 26.74
C TYR A 537 -18.65 16.22 25.22
N LEU A 538 -17.56 15.88 24.52
CA LEU A 538 -17.40 16.03 23.07
C LEU A 538 -16.91 14.73 22.39
N GLY A 539 -16.82 13.62 23.13
CA GLY A 539 -16.45 12.32 22.57
C GLY A 539 -17.44 11.84 21.50
N GLU A 540 -17.01 10.92 20.63
CA GLU A 540 -17.88 10.33 19.59
C GLU A 540 -18.71 9.13 20.10
N ASP A 541 -18.44 8.66 21.32
CA ASP A 541 -19.12 7.53 21.97
C ASP A 541 -20.49 7.90 22.57
N ASP A 542 -20.85 9.18 22.63
CA ASP A 542 -22.19 9.63 23.03
C ASP A 542 -23.20 9.73 21.88
N ILE A 543 -22.77 9.35 20.66
CA ILE A 543 -23.56 9.43 19.45
C ILE A 543 -24.46 8.19 19.33
N GLU A 544 -25.78 8.40 19.37
CA GLU A 544 -26.78 7.38 19.03
C GLU A 544 -27.14 7.47 17.55
N ARG A 545 -27.01 6.36 16.80
CA ARG A 545 -27.33 6.28 15.37
C ARG A 545 -28.63 5.51 15.15
N PHE A 546 -29.56 6.10 14.40
CA PHE A 546 -30.89 5.53 14.15
C PHE A 546 -31.03 4.92 12.74
N GLU A 547 -30.39 5.54 11.76
CA GLU A 547 -30.40 5.10 10.37
C GLU A 547 -28.98 5.26 9.81
N ASP A 548 -28.20 4.18 9.91
CA ASP A 548 -26.86 4.11 9.36
C ASP A 548 -26.88 3.35 8.04
N VAL A 549 -26.69 4.08 6.94
CA VAL A 549 -26.64 3.52 5.58
C VAL A 549 -25.31 2.80 5.31
N TYR A 550 -24.33 2.91 6.22
CA TYR A 550 -22.97 2.42 6.09
C TYR A 550 -22.56 1.43 7.21
N GLY A 551 -23.52 0.97 8.02
CA GLY A 551 -23.31 -0.12 8.98
C GLY A 551 -22.38 0.19 10.17
N ARG A 552 -22.29 1.45 10.63
CA ARG A 552 -21.43 1.87 11.75
C ARG A 552 -22.09 1.82 13.13
#